data_AF-A0A9P9CXV6-F1
#
_entry.id   AF-A0A9P9CXV6-F1
#
_cell.length_a   1.000
_cell.length_b   1.000
_cell.length_c   1.000
_cell.angle_alpha   90.00
_cell.angle_beta   90.00
_cell.angle_gamma   90.00
#
_symmetry.space_group_name_H-M   'P 1'
#
loop_
_entity.id
_entity.type
_entity.pdbx_description
1 polymer ?
#
loop_
_entity_poly.entity_id
_entity_poly.type
_entity_poly.pdbx_seq_one_letter_code
_entity_poly.pdbx_strand_id
1 'polypeptide(L)'
;MHILAPLSTAFLAATAFALPNELATRDRISITLYEDHNFSGNSGTFTLETQSECLGLSNRGWSNRVSSIRVPSGYRCRLWE
;
A
#
# COMPACT_ATOMS: atom_id res chain seq x y z
N MET A 1 -9.00 -25.01 -63.49
CA MET A 1 -9.92 -24.33 -62.56
C MET A 1 -9.14 -24.02 -61.29
N HIS A 2 -8.52 -22.83 -61.24
CA HIS A 2 -7.67 -22.41 -60.12
C HIS A 2 -8.56 -21.64 -59.14
N ILE A 3 -8.72 -22.16 -57.92
CA ILE A 3 -9.56 -21.58 -56.87
C ILE A 3 -8.69 -20.71 -55.97
N LEU A 4 -9.17 -19.49 -55.69
CA LEU A 4 -8.56 -18.50 -54.79
C LEU A 4 -8.54 -18.94 -53.32
N ALA A 5 -7.54 -18.42 -52.60
CA ALA A 5 -7.17 -18.65 -51.20
C ALA A 5 -8.27 -18.33 -50.16
N PRO A 6 -7.99 -18.63 -48.87
CA PRO A 6 -8.02 -17.49 -47.95
C PRO A 6 -6.78 -17.39 -47.04
N LEU A 7 -6.41 -16.13 -46.82
CA LEU A 7 -5.48 -15.65 -45.81
C LEU A 7 -5.78 -16.31 -44.46
N SER A 8 -4.79 -16.99 -43.87
CA SER A 8 -4.83 -17.31 -42.45
C SER A 8 -4.12 -16.21 -41.66
N THR A 9 -4.98 -15.49 -40.97
CA THR A 9 -4.80 -14.38 -40.05
C THR A 9 -3.60 -14.57 -39.12
N ALA A 10 -2.77 -13.53 -39.03
CA ALA A 10 -1.73 -13.43 -38.01
C ALA A 10 -2.37 -13.49 -36.61
N PHE A 11 -2.01 -14.49 -35.82
CA PHE A 11 -2.33 -14.55 -34.40
C PHE A 11 -1.36 -13.62 -33.67
N LEU A 12 -1.73 -12.35 -33.53
CA LEU A 12 -1.06 -11.47 -32.58
C LEU A 12 -1.40 -11.98 -31.18
N ALA A 13 -0.49 -12.74 -30.59
CA ALA A 13 -0.51 -12.98 -29.16
C ALA A 13 -0.42 -11.61 -28.47
N ALA A 14 -1.54 -11.13 -27.95
CA ALA A 14 -1.53 -10.02 -27.00
C ALA A 14 -0.67 -10.48 -25.82
N THR A 15 0.60 -10.07 -25.80
CA THR A 15 1.39 -10.11 -24.58
C THR A 15 0.67 -9.20 -23.61
N ALA A 16 -0.08 -9.79 -22.67
CA ALA A 16 -0.61 -9.08 -21.53
C ALA A 16 0.59 -8.54 -20.75
N PHE A 17 0.95 -7.29 -21.01
CA PHE A 17 1.87 -6.55 -20.17
C PHE A 17 1.08 -6.31 -18.89
N ALA A 18 1.27 -7.16 -17.88
CA ALA A 18 0.72 -6.91 -16.57
C ALA A 18 1.13 -5.49 -16.17
N LEU A 19 0.15 -4.58 -16.06
CA LEU A 19 0.42 -3.24 -15.58
C LEU A 19 1.03 -3.40 -14.18
N PRO A 20 2.07 -2.62 -13.83
CA PRO A 20 2.84 -2.82 -12.60
C PRO A 20 2.01 -2.78 -11.30
N ASN A 21 0.73 -2.44 -11.39
CA ASN A 21 -0.21 -2.24 -10.29
C ASN A 21 -1.10 -3.46 -9.99
N GLU A 22 -1.07 -4.53 -10.78
CA GLU A 22 -1.88 -5.75 -10.53
C GLU A 22 -1.36 -6.61 -9.36
N LEU A 23 -0.11 -6.39 -8.91
CA LEU A 23 0.49 -7.00 -7.72
C LEU A 23 0.47 -6.07 -6.49
N ALA A 24 -0.27 -4.96 -6.55
CA ALA A 24 -0.52 -4.16 -5.35
C ALA A 24 -1.52 -4.92 -4.47
N THR A 25 -1.04 -5.95 -3.75
CA THR A 25 -1.72 -6.42 -2.53
C THR A 25 -1.96 -5.18 -1.68
N ARG A 26 -3.22 -4.74 -1.63
CA ARG A 26 -3.68 -3.71 -0.71
C ARG A 26 -3.64 -4.33 0.68
N ASP A 27 -2.46 -4.28 1.29
CA ASP A 27 -2.33 -4.64 2.68
C ASP A 27 -2.80 -3.47 3.51
N ARG A 28 -4.11 -3.47 3.79
CA ARG A 28 -4.73 -2.47 4.65
C ARG A 28 -4.31 -2.76 6.08
N ILE A 29 -3.35 -1.98 6.59
CA ILE A 29 -2.84 -2.12 7.95
C ILE A 29 -3.32 -0.99 8.84
N SER A 30 -3.35 -1.25 10.14
CA SER A 30 -3.63 -0.22 11.14
C SER A 30 -2.45 -0.11 12.11
N ILE A 31 -1.96 1.10 12.29
CA ILE A 31 -0.96 1.44 13.31
C ILE A 31 -1.63 2.25 14.43
N THR A 32 -1.16 2.09 15.66
CA THR A 32 -1.69 2.87 16.79
C THR A 32 -0.56 3.67 17.43
N LEU A 33 -0.77 4.97 17.54
CA LEU A 33 0.10 5.91 18.25
C LEU A 33 -0.41 6.08 19.68
N TYR A 34 0.50 6.26 20.62
CA TYR A 34 0.21 6.45 22.04
C TYR A 34 0.95 7.67 22.57
N GLU A 35 0.29 8.43 23.44
CA GLU A 35 0.89 9.61 24.09
C GLU A 35 1.95 9.25 25.12
N ASP A 36 1.79 8.10 25.79
CA ASP A 36 2.72 7.64 26.83
C ASP A 36 3.59 6.48 26.33
N HIS A 37 4.63 6.17 27.11
CA HIS A 37 5.46 5.00 26.91
C HIS A 37 4.68 3.70 27.16
N ASN A 38 5.21 2.56 26.70
CA ASN A 38 4.64 1.22 26.95
C ASN A 38 3.20 1.02 26.46
N PHE A 39 2.79 1.70 25.38
CA PHE A 39 1.47 1.56 24.75
C PHE A 39 0.29 1.97 25.66
N SER A 40 0.48 3.02 26.46
CA SER A 40 -0.55 3.54 27.38
C SER A 40 -0.96 4.98 27.06
N GLY A 41 -1.90 5.51 27.85
CA GLY A 41 -2.41 6.87 27.68
C GLY A 41 -3.42 7.00 26.54
N ASN A 42 -3.64 8.24 26.11
CA ASN A 42 -4.48 8.51 24.96
C ASN A 42 -3.86 7.91 23.68
N SER A 43 -4.72 7.40 22.79
CA SER A 43 -4.27 6.66 21.61
C SER A 43 -5.04 7.05 20.35
N GLY A 44 -4.39 6.88 19.19
CA GLY A 44 -4.95 7.17 17.88
C GLY A 44 -4.56 6.10 16.89
N THR A 45 -5.56 5.51 16.21
CA THR A 45 -5.34 4.46 15.21
C THR A 45 -5.48 5.02 13.82
N PHE A 46 -4.51 4.71 12.96
CA PHE A 46 -4.43 5.15 11.58
C PHE A 46 -4.38 3.94 10.67
N THR A 47 -5.27 3.93 9.68
CA THR A 47 -5.29 2.90 8.64
C THR A 47 -4.51 3.39 7.44
N LEU A 48 -3.60 2.56 6.95
CA LEU A 48 -2.84 2.76 5.73
C LEU A 48 -3.34 1.75 4.71
N GLU A 49 -3.66 2.21 3.50
CA GLU A 49 -4.18 1.39 2.41
C GLU A 49 -3.07 0.71 1.61
N THR A 50 -1.84 1.22 1.72
CA THR A 50 -0.66 0.67 1.06
C THR A 50 0.57 0.74 1.96
N GLN A 51 1.54 -0.17 1.74
CA GLN A 51 2.81 -0.17 2.48
C GLN A 51 3.67 1.09 2.25
N SER A 52 3.41 1.81 1.16
CA SER A 52 4.15 3.02 0.76
C SER A 52 3.46 4.31 1.21
N GLU A 53 2.32 4.22 1.89
CA GLU A 53 1.56 5.39 2.30
C GLU A 53 2.27 6.15 3.43
N CYS A 54 2.35 7.48 3.28
CA CYS A 54 2.96 8.36 4.26
C CYS A 54 1.91 8.95 5.20
N LEU A 55 2.07 8.76 6.51
CA LEU A 55 1.22 9.36 7.52
C LEU A 55 1.82 10.69 8.03
N GLY A 56 1.25 11.82 7.61
CA GLY A 56 1.58 13.13 8.20
C GLY A 56 0.85 13.38 9.53
N LEU A 57 1.58 13.79 10.57
CA LEU A 57 1.05 13.98 11.93
C LEU A 57 0.54 15.40 12.23
N SER A 58 1.05 16.42 11.53
CA SER A 58 0.80 17.85 11.83
C SER A 58 -0.69 18.22 11.82
N ASN A 59 -1.43 17.78 10.81
CA ASN A 59 -2.86 18.09 10.66
C ASN A 59 -3.78 17.09 11.38
N ARG A 60 -3.21 16.16 12.15
CA ARG A 60 -3.96 15.10 12.85
C ARG A 60 -3.97 15.31 14.36
N GLY A 61 -3.32 16.37 14.84
CA GLY A 61 -3.21 16.67 16.27
C GLY A 61 -2.28 15.70 17.03
N TRP A 62 -1.41 14.99 16.32
CA TRP A 62 -0.45 14.02 16.89
C TRP A 62 1.01 14.48 16.84
N SER A 63 1.27 15.65 16.24
CA SER A 63 2.61 16.26 16.23
C SER A 63 3.14 16.45 17.66
N ASN A 64 4.39 16.05 17.90
CA ASN A 64 5.08 16.16 19.20
C ASN A 64 4.35 15.49 20.39
N ARG A 65 3.45 14.54 20.15
CA ARG A 65 2.70 13.85 21.22
C ARG A 65 3.03 12.36 21.35
N VAL A 66 3.68 11.77 20.35
CA VAL A 66 3.85 10.30 20.28
C VAL A 66 5.04 9.84 21.11
N SER A 67 4.81 8.97 22.09
CA SER A 67 5.85 8.38 22.94
C SER A 67 6.00 6.87 22.78
N SER A 68 5.02 6.19 22.17
CA SER A 68 5.16 4.80 21.70
C SER A 68 4.24 4.50 20.52
N ILE A 69 4.62 3.53 19.68
CA ILE A 69 3.89 3.14 18.46
C ILE A 69 3.75 1.63 18.41
N ARG A 70 2.53 1.14 18.15
CA ARG A 70 2.28 -0.27 17.85
C ARG A 70 2.12 -0.47 16.35
N VAL A 71 2.98 -1.32 15.79
CA VAL A 71 2.97 -1.73 14.37
C VAL A 71 2.59 -3.21 14.31
N PRO A 72 1.72 -3.64 13.38
CA PRO A 72 1.37 -5.06 13.21
C PRO A 72 2.59 -5.93 12.89
N SER A 73 2.55 -7.21 13.31
CA SER A 73 3.60 -8.18 13.00
C SER A 73 3.80 -8.32 11.49
N GLY A 74 5.06 -8.36 11.05
CA GLY A 74 5.44 -8.47 9.64
C GLY A 74 5.64 -7.13 8.93
N TYR A 75 5.40 -6.01 9.61
CA TYR A 75 5.54 -4.66 9.05
C TYR A 75 6.62 -3.85 9.77
N ARG A 76 7.02 -2.75 9.14
CA ARG A 76 7.93 -1.76 9.72
C ARG A 76 7.47 -0.36 9.31
N CYS A 77 7.71 0.62 10.18
CA CYS A 77 7.50 2.04 9.86
C CYS A 77 8.85 2.73 9.66
N ARG A 78 8.93 3.65 8.68
CA ARG A 78 10.02 4.60 8.55
C ARG A 78 9.53 5.95 9.08
N LEU A 79 10.32 6.58 9.93
CA LEU A 79 10.06 7.91 10.49
C LEU A 79 10.99 8.92 9.82
N TRP A 80 10.52 10.16 9.64
CA TRP A 80 11.27 11.26 9.04
C TRP A 80 10.88 12.60 9.70
N GLU A 81 11.70 13.63 9.50
CA GLU A 81 11.40 15.04 9.83
C GLU A 81 10.92 15.83 8.61
#